data_AF-A0A8C2E2Q1-F1
#
_entry.id   AF-A0A8C2E2Q1-F1
#
_cell.length_a   1.000
_cell.length_b   1.000
_cell.length_c   1.000
_cell.angle_alpha   90.00
_cell.angle_beta   90.00
_cell.angle_gamma   90.00
#
_symmetry.space_group_name_H-M   'P 1'
#
loop_
_entity.id
_entity.type
_entity.pdbx_description
1 polymer ?
#
loop_
_entity_poly.entity_id
_entity_poly.type
_entity_poly.pdbx_seq_one_letter_code
_entity_poly.pdbx_strand_id
1 'polypeptide(L)'
;MQTDATNEKRRKAGILPSLEDLLFYTIAEGQEKIPAHKFTTALKATGLLTGDPRLKECMEMLKVTMKTTSDGALDRHLFKKCVQSNIVLLTQAFRKKFVIPDFKSFTSHIDQIYESAKSLSGGQVADYIPQLAKFSSNLWGVALCTVDGQRYTAGETKVPFCLQSCVKPLKYAIAVHDHGTEYVHRFIGKEPSGLRFNKLFLNEEVQYDCFYIFTVMNFMNKLAGNEYVGFSNATFQSERLSGDRNFAIGYYLKEKKCFPEGTDMISILDLYFQLCSIEVTCESASVMAATLANGGFCPITGERVLNPEAVRDTLSLMHSCGMYDFSGQFAFHVGLPAKSGVSGGILLVVPNVMGIMCWSPPLDKLGNSVRGIQFCTDLVQLCNFHNYDNLRHFAKKLDPRREGGDQRVKSVINLLFAAYTGDVSALRRFALSSMDMEQRDYDSRTALHVAAAEGHTEVVRFLLEACKVNPVPRDRWGNTPMDEAIHFGHHDVVTILQDYHNAYSPKETTADSDKETAEKNLDGML
;
A
#
# COMPACT_ATOMS: atom_id res chain seq x y z
N MET A 1 -68.76 26.31 -0.64
CA MET A 1 -67.70 27.26 -1.01
C MET A 1 -66.70 27.25 0.14
N GLN A 2 -65.44 26.88 -0.15
CA GLN A 2 -64.29 26.73 0.76
C GLN A 2 -64.40 25.65 1.86
N THR A 3 -63.81 24.48 1.60
CA THR A 3 -62.85 23.76 2.48
C THR A 3 -62.52 22.42 1.83
N ASP A 4 -61.68 22.41 0.78
CA ASP A 4 -61.15 21.16 0.20
C ASP A 4 -59.74 21.32 -0.40
N ALA A 5 -58.98 22.32 0.06
CA ALA A 5 -57.67 22.68 -0.52
C ALA A 5 -56.49 22.57 0.45
N THR A 6 -56.66 21.99 1.64
CA THR A 6 -55.63 22.03 2.70
C THR A 6 -55.04 20.67 3.09
N ASN A 7 -55.49 19.56 2.51
CA ASN A 7 -55.00 18.21 2.90
C ASN A 7 -54.09 17.49 1.90
N GLU A 8 -53.77 18.08 0.73
CA GLU A 8 -52.83 17.48 -0.23
C GLU A 8 -51.35 17.90 -0.02
N LYS A 9 -51.04 18.86 0.87
CA LYS A 9 -49.66 19.34 1.11
C LYS A 9 -48.92 18.66 2.27
N ARG A 10 -49.38 17.50 2.74
CA ARG A 10 -48.73 16.74 3.83
C ARG A 10 -48.41 15.28 3.50
N ARG A 11 -48.09 15.00 2.24
CA ARG A 11 -47.22 13.88 1.90
C ARG A 11 -45.82 14.43 1.65
N LYS A 12 -45.04 14.66 2.72
CA LYS A 12 -43.58 14.65 2.59
C LYS A 12 -43.24 13.25 2.09
N ALA A 13 -43.01 13.14 0.78
CA ALA A 13 -42.34 11.98 0.22
C ALA A 13 -41.12 11.73 1.10
N GLY A 14 -41.05 10.55 1.72
CA GLY A 14 -39.83 10.09 2.36
C GLY A 14 -38.77 10.00 1.27
N ILE A 15 -38.03 11.09 1.08
CA ILE A 15 -36.88 11.12 0.18
C ILE A 15 -35.90 10.14 0.82
N LEU A 16 -35.78 8.93 0.27
CA LEU A 16 -34.58 8.14 0.49
C LEU A 16 -33.41 9.07 0.16
N PRO A 17 -32.51 9.37 1.11
CA PRO A 17 -31.41 10.28 0.86
C PRO A 17 -30.61 9.75 -0.33
N SER A 18 -30.38 10.58 -1.36
CA SER A 18 -29.50 10.14 -2.44
C SER A 18 -28.07 9.99 -1.92
N LEU A 19 -27.23 9.20 -2.57
CA LEU A 19 -25.85 8.97 -2.11
C LEU A 19 -25.06 10.28 -1.97
N GLU A 20 -25.33 11.24 -2.85
CA GLU A 20 -24.77 12.59 -2.81
C GLU A 20 -25.21 13.36 -1.55
N ASP A 21 -26.49 13.23 -1.16
CA ASP A 21 -27.02 13.87 0.04
C ASP A 21 -26.39 13.28 1.30
N LEU A 22 -26.22 11.95 1.35
CA LEU A 22 -25.53 11.28 2.46
C LEU A 22 -24.07 11.73 2.57
N LEU A 23 -23.38 11.84 1.43
CA LEU A 23 -22.01 12.33 1.40
C LEU A 23 -21.91 13.78 1.88
N PHE A 24 -22.86 14.64 1.47
CA PHE A 24 -22.95 16.02 1.95
C PHE A 24 -23.04 16.06 3.48
N TYR A 25 -23.97 15.33 4.09
CA TYR A 25 -24.12 15.33 5.55
C TYR A 25 -22.90 14.77 6.28
N THR A 26 -22.20 13.82 5.66
CA THR A 26 -20.94 13.24 6.21
C THR A 26 -19.84 14.29 6.34
N ILE A 27 -19.72 15.21 5.37
CA ILE A 27 -18.67 16.24 5.34
C ILE A 27 -19.10 17.51 6.08
N ALA A 28 -20.40 17.84 6.03
CA ALA A 28 -20.96 19.02 6.64
C ALA A 28 -20.99 18.93 8.18
N GLU A 29 -20.97 17.73 8.76
CA GLU A 29 -20.97 17.51 10.22
C GLU A 29 -22.10 18.29 10.92
N GLY A 30 -23.28 18.35 10.29
CA GLY A 30 -24.46 19.06 10.81
C GLY A 30 -24.58 20.53 10.39
N GLN A 31 -23.62 21.08 9.64
CA GLN A 31 -23.72 22.45 9.09
C GLN A 31 -24.60 22.50 7.82
N GLU A 32 -25.18 23.66 7.53
CA GLU A 32 -26.02 23.86 6.34
C GLU A 32 -25.24 23.98 5.02
N LYS A 33 -23.94 24.33 5.10
CA LYS A 33 -23.06 24.54 3.94
C LYS A 33 -21.68 23.96 4.21
N ILE A 34 -21.01 23.52 3.14
CA ILE A 34 -19.64 22.98 3.21
C ILE A 34 -18.68 23.98 2.56
N PRO A 35 -17.67 24.50 3.28
CA PRO A 35 -16.61 25.28 2.65
C PRO A 35 -15.81 24.43 1.65
N ALA A 36 -15.55 24.93 0.44
CA ALA A 36 -14.84 24.17 -0.60
C ALA A 36 -13.43 23.70 -0.16
N HIS A 37 -12.76 24.48 0.70
CA HIS A 37 -11.46 24.10 1.27
C HIS A 37 -11.57 22.90 2.22
N LYS A 38 -12.68 22.77 2.98
CA LYS A 38 -12.93 21.63 3.87
C LYS A 38 -13.11 20.36 3.05
N PHE A 39 -13.89 20.43 1.96
CA PHE A 39 -14.06 19.31 1.03
C PHE A 39 -12.74 18.85 0.41
N THR A 40 -11.95 19.78 -0.14
CA THR A 40 -10.67 19.44 -0.79
C THR A 40 -9.64 18.91 0.22
N THR A 41 -9.63 19.42 1.45
CA THR A 41 -8.76 18.90 2.53
C THR A 41 -9.18 17.49 2.95
N ALA A 42 -10.49 17.25 3.12
CA ALA A 42 -11.00 15.93 3.44
C ALA A 42 -10.75 14.92 2.31
N LEU A 43 -10.88 15.33 1.05
CA LEU A 43 -10.53 14.51 -0.11
C LEU A 43 -9.04 14.15 -0.12
N LYS A 44 -8.15 15.12 0.11
CA LYS A 44 -6.69 14.85 0.19
C LYS A 44 -6.35 13.90 1.34
N ALA A 45 -7.08 13.96 2.46
CA ALA A 45 -6.89 13.04 3.58
C ALA A 45 -7.20 11.57 3.22
N THR A 46 -8.01 11.32 2.20
CA THR A 46 -8.24 9.95 1.67
C THR A 46 -7.04 9.42 0.87
N GLY A 47 -6.08 10.28 0.51
CA GLY A 47 -4.94 9.97 -0.35
C GLY A 47 -5.15 10.26 -1.84
N LEU A 48 -6.37 10.61 -2.27
CA LEU A 48 -6.61 11.06 -3.64
C LEU A 48 -6.04 12.46 -3.88
N LEU A 49 -5.47 12.66 -5.06
CA LEU A 49 -4.99 13.96 -5.51
C LEU A 49 -6.11 14.72 -6.24
N THR A 50 -6.11 16.04 -6.13
CA THR A 50 -7.06 16.90 -6.85
C THR A 50 -6.84 16.91 -8.37
N GLY A 51 -5.69 16.40 -8.83
CA GLY A 51 -5.37 16.22 -10.25
C GLY A 51 -5.73 14.85 -10.81
N ASP A 52 -6.42 13.99 -10.04
CA ASP A 52 -6.86 12.68 -10.53
C ASP A 52 -7.79 12.84 -11.75
N PRO A 53 -7.47 12.21 -12.90
CA PRO A 53 -8.30 12.28 -14.10
C PRO A 53 -9.76 11.88 -13.86
N ARG A 54 -10.03 10.93 -12.94
CA ARG A 54 -11.38 10.46 -12.60
C ARG A 54 -12.16 11.46 -11.74
N LEU A 55 -11.55 12.55 -11.29
CA LEU A 55 -12.19 13.63 -10.55
C LEU A 55 -12.28 14.93 -11.35
N LYS A 56 -11.91 14.91 -12.63
CA LYS A 56 -11.82 16.11 -13.47
C LYS A 56 -13.13 16.89 -13.51
N GLU A 57 -14.26 16.24 -13.78
CA GLU A 57 -15.57 16.90 -13.87
C GLU A 57 -15.96 17.53 -12.54
N CYS A 58 -15.78 16.81 -11.42
CA CYS A 58 -16.03 17.33 -10.08
C CYS A 58 -15.18 18.57 -9.78
N MET A 59 -13.90 18.57 -10.14
CA MET A 59 -12.98 19.68 -9.87
C MET A 59 -13.25 20.88 -10.78
N GLU A 60 -13.63 20.67 -12.03
CA GLU A 60 -14.03 21.73 -12.96
C GLU A 60 -15.33 22.39 -12.50
N MET A 61 -16.34 21.60 -12.13
CA MET A 61 -17.60 22.10 -11.59
C MET A 61 -17.42 22.84 -10.26
N LEU A 62 -16.52 22.35 -9.40
CA LEU A 62 -16.16 23.03 -8.16
C LEU A 62 -15.54 24.41 -8.44
N LYS A 63 -14.61 24.50 -9.40
CA LYS A 63 -13.99 25.78 -9.82
C LYS A 63 -15.02 26.76 -10.38
N VAL A 64 -15.95 26.29 -11.21
CA VAL A 64 -17.05 27.14 -11.74
C VAL A 64 -17.91 27.66 -10.60
N THR A 65 -18.30 26.79 -9.67
CA THR A 65 -19.15 27.14 -8.52
C THR A 65 -18.48 28.12 -7.56
N MET A 66 -17.16 27.99 -7.36
CA MET A 66 -16.38 28.94 -6.55
C MET A 66 -16.30 30.34 -7.17
N LYS A 67 -16.37 30.46 -8.51
CA LYS A 67 -16.40 31.76 -9.18
C LYS A 67 -17.77 32.45 -9.08
N THR A 68 -18.85 31.68 -8.96
CA THR A 68 -20.22 32.20 -8.90
C THR A 68 -20.69 32.53 -7.49
N THR A 69 -20.00 32.04 -6.45
CA THR A 69 -20.44 32.16 -5.06
C THR A 69 -19.49 33.09 -4.29
N SER A 70 -20.02 34.15 -3.66
CA SER A 70 -19.23 35.14 -2.91
C SER A 70 -18.50 34.54 -1.71
N ASP A 71 -19.09 33.52 -1.08
CA ASP A 71 -18.65 33.01 0.23
C ASP A 71 -17.82 31.71 0.11
N GLY A 72 -17.63 31.18 -1.10
CA GLY A 72 -16.88 29.93 -1.34
C GLY A 72 -17.47 28.67 -0.68
N ALA A 73 -18.72 28.75 -0.20
CA ALA A 73 -19.43 27.67 0.49
C ALA A 73 -20.44 26.98 -0.44
N LEU A 74 -20.50 25.65 -0.37
CA LEU A 74 -21.38 24.81 -1.16
C LEU A 74 -22.63 24.49 -0.35
N ASP A 75 -23.79 24.85 -0.86
CA ASP A 75 -25.05 24.30 -0.37
C ASP A 75 -25.25 22.85 -0.89
N ARG A 76 -26.28 22.17 -0.37
CA ARG A 76 -26.58 20.78 -0.73
C ARG A 76 -26.80 20.58 -2.23
N HIS A 77 -27.47 21.52 -2.90
CA HIS A 77 -27.81 21.39 -4.33
C HIS A 77 -26.58 21.60 -5.22
N LEU A 78 -25.77 22.61 -4.91
CA LEU A 78 -24.50 22.89 -5.56
C LEU A 78 -23.50 21.74 -5.36
N PHE A 79 -23.39 21.21 -4.13
CA PHE A 79 -22.55 20.05 -3.84
C PHE A 79 -22.95 18.84 -4.69
N LYS A 80 -24.25 18.51 -4.71
CA LYS A 80 -24.78 17.42 -5.54
C LYS A 80 -24.42 17.59 -7.02
N LYS A 81 -24.58 18.80 -7.56
CA LYS A 81 -24.23 19.12 -8.95
C LYS A 81 -22.73 18.93 -9.23
N CYS A 82 -21.86 19.21 -8.26
CA CYS A 82 -20.42 19.00 -8.40
C CYS A 82 -20.04 17.52 -8.37
N VAL A 83 -20.62 16.72 -7.46
CA VAL A 83 -20.15 15.35 -7.22
C VAL A 83 -20.86 14.28 -8.06
N GLN A 84 -22.00 14.60 -8.70
CA GLN A 84 -22.86 13.62 -9.39
C GLN A 84 -22.11 12.71 -10.37
N SER A 85 -21.16 13.25 -11.15
CA SER A 85 -20.45 12.48 -12.19
C SER A 85 -19.41 11.51 -11.61
N ASN A 86 -18.92 11.79 -10.41
CA ASN A 86 -17.80 11.06 -9.79
C ASN A 86 -18.20 10.45 -8.42
N ILE A 87 -19.51 10.38 -8.13
CA ILE A 87 -20.04 10.00 -6.81
C ILE A 87 -19.64 8.60 -6.37
N VAL A 88 -19.48 7.65 -7.31
CA VAL A 88 -19.11 6.27 -6.98
C VAL A 88 -17.72 6.22 -6.35
N LEU A 89 -16.73 6.88 -6.98
CA LEU A 89 -15.35 6.95 -6.48
C LEU A 89 -15.30 7.73 -5.15
N LEU A 90 -15.98 8.88 -5.07
CA LEU A 90 -16.04 9.68 -3.85
C LEU A 90 -16.69 8.90 -2.70
N THR A 91 -17.74 8.13 -2.97
CA THR A 91 -18.39 7.28 -1.96
C THR A 91 -17.43 6.22 -1.45
N GLN A 92 -16.63 5.60 -2.31
CA GLN A 92 -15.60 4.66 -1.88
C GLN A 92 -14.53 5.34 -1.01
N ALA A 93 -14.08 6.52 -1.41
CA ALA A 93 -13.08 7.30 -0.67
C ALA A 93 -13.53 7.65 0.74
N PHE A 94 -14.70 8.29 0.87
CA PHE A 94 -15.19 8.79 2.16
C PHE A 94 -15.76 7.69 3.06
N ARG A 95 -16.18 6.54 2.52
CA ARG A 95 -16.58 5.36 3.31
C ARG A 95 -15.40 4.45 3.67
N LYS A 96 -14.16 4.90 3.45
CA LYS A 96 -12.93 4.15 3.72
C LYS A 96 -12.93 2.77 3.06
N LYS A 97 -13.47 2.67 1.83
CA LYS A 97 -13.54 1.43 1.05
C LYS A 97 -12.34 1.22 0.14
N PHE A 98 -11.39 2.16 0.14
CA PHE A 98 -10.11 1.94 -0.51
C PHE A 98 -9.31 0.86 0.19
N VAL A 99 -8.41 0.25 -0.58
CA VAL A 99 -7.52 -0.82 -0.18
C VAL A 99 -6.65 -0.44 1.00
N ILE A 100 -6.36 0.85 1.20
CA ILE A 100 -5.77 1.37 2.44
C ILE A 100 -6.75 2.40 3.04
N PRO A 101 -7.58 1.98 4.03
CA PRO A 101 -8.57 2.84 4.67
C PRO A 101 -7.97 4.06 5.39
N ASP A 102 -6.93 3.85 6.19
CA ASP A 102 -6.26 4.90 6.98
C ASP A 102 -4.94 5.31 6.31
N PHE A 103 -5.08 5.99 5.17
CA PHE A 103 -3.94 6.35 4.33
C PHE A 103 -2.98 7.31 5.02
N LYS A 104 -3.49 8.27 5.81
CA LYS A 104 -2.65 9.26 6.50
C LYS A 104 -1.70 8.60 7.51
N SER A 105 -2.23 7.69 8.33
CA SER A 105 -1.41 6.92 9.27
C SER A 105 -0.39 6.06 8.54
N PHE A 106 -0.80 5.39 7.46
CA PHE A 106 0.11 4.59 6.63
C PHE A 106 1.25 5.44 6.05
N THR A 107 0.97 6.63 5.51
CA THR A 107 1.99 7.51 4.94
C THR A 107 3.01 8.01 5.98
N SER A 108 2.60 8.21 7.24
CA SER A 108 3.54 8.54 8.32
C SER A 108 4.53 7.42 8.62
N HIS A 109 4.12 6.15 8.46
CA HIS A 109 5.06 5.02 8.56
C HIS A 109 6.01 4.98 7.35
N ILE A 110 5.52 5.32 6.16
CA ILE A 110 6.36 5.42 4.96
C ILE A 110 7.43 6.50 5.13
N ASP A 111 7.12 7.64 5.75
CA ASP A 111 8.11 8.68 6.06
C ASP A 111 9.22 8.17 7.01
N GLN A 112 8.85 7.38 8.02
CA GLN A 112 9.84 6.79 8.93
C GLN A 112 10.79 5.83 8.20
N ILE A 113 10.25 4.99 7.32
CA ILE A 113 11.05 4.09 6.49
C ILE A 113 11.93 4.88 5.51
N TYR A 114 11.38 5.94 4.92
CA TYR A 114 12.11 6.83 4.01
C TYR A 114 13.31 7.47 4.72
N GLU A 115 13.14 8.03 5.92
CA GLU A 115 14.22 8.65 6.70
C GLU A 115 15.24 7.61 7.20
N SER A 116 14.81 6.41 7.60
CA SER A 116 15.69 5.27 7.90
C SER A 116 16.63 4.97 6.73
N ALA A 117 16.08 4.75 5.53
CA ALA A 117 16.85 4.44 4.34
C ALA A 117 17.75 5.60 3.86
N LYS A 118 17.31 6.85 4.05
CA LYS A 118 18.07 8.06 3.68
C LYS A 118 19.39 8.19 4.43
N SER A 119 19.46 7.67 5.66
CA SER A 119 20.68 7.69 6.49
C SER A 119 21.85 6.91 5.88
N LEU A 120 21.57 5.98 4.96
CA LEU A 120 22.60 5.20 4.27
C LEU A 120 23.33 6.08 3.24
N SER A 121 24.66 6.13 3.36
CA SER A 121 25.56 6.86 2.46
C SER A 121 26.43 5.94 1.58
N GLY A 122 26.24 4.63 1.67
CA GLY A 122 26.99 3.64 0.90
C GLY A 122 26.56 3.54 -0.57
N GLY A 123 27.35 2.80 -1.35
CA GLY A 123 27.12 2.56 -2.78
C GLY A 123 27.95 3.46 -3.69
N GLN A 124 27.86 3.22 -4.99
CA GLN A 124 28.54 4.00 -6.03
C GLN A 124 27.57 4.35 -7.16
N VAL A 125 27.59 5.60 -7.60
CA VAL A 125 26.79 6.04 -8.76
C VAL A 125 27.35 5.36 -10.01
N ALA A 126 26.47 4.88 -10.87
CA ALA A 126 26.87 4.33 -12.16
C ALA A 126 27.58 5.41 -13.00
N ASP A 127 28.85 5.19 -13.32
CA ASP A 127 29.73 6.18 -13.96
C ASP A 127 30.29 5.74 -15.32
N TYR A 128 29.91 4.55 -15.80
CA TYR A 128 30.32 4.04 -17.11
C TYR A 128 29.84 4.90 -18.30
N ILE A 129 28.80 5.72 -18.09
CA ILE A 129 28.40 6.79 -19.01
C ILE A 129 28.24 8.14 -18.28
N PRO A 130 28.60 9.26 -18.93
CA PRO A 130 28.58 10.57 -18.28
C PRO A 130 27.17 11.05 -17.89
N GLN A 131 26.10 10.53 -18.52
CA GLN A 131 24.73 10.92 -18.20
C GLN A 131 24.29 10.38 -16.84
N LEU A 132 24.70 9.18 -16.47
CA LEU A 132 24.40 8.61 -15.14
C LEU A 132 25.31 9.20 -14.06
N ALA A 133 26.58 9.44 -14.39
CA ALA A 133 27.56 10.05 -13.48
C ALA A 133 27.17 11.47 -13.00
N LYS A 134 26.30 12.17 -13.74
CA LYS A 134 25.82 13.51 -13.39
C LYS A 134 24.89 13.53 -12.17
N PHE A 135 24.22 12.43 -11.86
CA PHE A 135 23.29 12.40 -10.74
C PHE A 135 24.03 12.44 -9.41
N SER A 136 23.57 13.30 -8.50
CA SER A 136 24.13 13.39 -7.17
C SER A 136 23.83 12.12 -6.36
N SER A 137 24.82 11.62 -5.63
CA SER A 137 24.68 10.50 -4.70
C SER A 137 23.69 10.76 -3.56
N ASN A 138 23.36 12.02 -3.29
CA ASN A 138 22.44 12.39 -2.20
C ASN A 138 20.96 12.23 -2.58
N LEU A 139 20.63 12.10 -3.86
CA LEU A 139 19.25 12.04 -4.34
C LEU A 139 18.54 10.78 -3.81
N TRP A 140 17.35 10.99 -3.27
CA TRP A 140 16.49 9.92 -2.76
C TRP A 140 15.02 10.27 -2.91
N GLY A 141 14.30 9.50 -3.72
CA GLY A 141 12.87 9.69 -3.94
C GLY A 141 12.09 8.40 -3.79
N VAL A 142 10.95 8.46 -3.09
CA VAL A 142 9.99 7.37 -2.99
C VAL A 142 8.61 7.89 -3.38
N ALA A 143 7.96 7.21 -4.32
CA ALA A 143 6.56 7.49 -4.68
C ALA A 143 5.74 6.20 -4.64
N LEU A 144 4.50 6.31 -4.17
CA LEU A 144 3.55 5.21 -4.10
C LEU A 144 2.22 5.59 -4.72
N CYS A 145 1.58 4.61 -5.34
CA CYS A 145 0.25 4.70 -5.92
C CYS A 145 -0.51 3.40 -5.60
N THR A 146 -1.66 3.49 -4.92
CA THR A 146 -2.51 2.32 -4.66
C THR A 146 -3.34 1.95 -5.90
N VAL A 147 -3.89 0.74 -5.91
CA VAL A 147 -4.80 0.30 -6.99
C VAL A 147 -6.08 1.14 -7.09
N ASP A 148 -6.45 1.85 -6.02
CA ASP A 148 -7.58 2.79 -6.00
C ASP A 148 -7.19 4.22 -6.41
N GLY A 149 -5.90 4.49 -6.62
CA GLY A 149 -5.37 5.80 -7.01
C GLY A 149 -4.96 6.71 -5.85
N GLN A 150 -4.88 6.20 -4.62
CA GLN A 150 -4.30 6.94 -3.49
C GLN A 150 -2.80 7.12 -3.71
N ARG A 151 -2.25 8.31 -3.50
CA ARG A 151 -0.86 8.62 -3.83
C ARG A 151 -0.13 9.37 -2.72
N TYR A 152 1.14 9.04 -2.55
CA TYR A 152 2.03 9.70 -1.62
C TYR A 152 3.47 9.70 -2.13
N THR A 153 4.24 10.70 -1.72
CA THR A 153 5.60 10.94 -2.21
C THR A 153 6.47 11.49 -1.08
N ALA A 154 7.70 11.01 -0.98
CA ALA A 154 8.73 11.52 -0.08
C ALA A 154 10.06 11.72 -0.83
N GLY A 155 10.73 12.85 -0.60
CA GLY A 155 12.02 13.18 -1.22
C GLY A 155 11.95 13.71 -2.65
N GLU A 156 13.02 13.48 -3.43
CA GLU A 156 13.19 14.01 -4.78
C GLU A 156 12.43 13.20 -5.84
N THR A 157 11.10 13.18 -5.78
CA THR A 157 10.25 12.32 -6.63
C THR A 157 9.98 12.84 -8.04
N LYS A 158 10.20 14.12 -8.28
CA LYS A 158 9.88 14.81 -9.55
C LYS A 158 11.06 14.94 -10.49
N VAL A 159 12.25 14.51 -10.05
CA VAL A 159 13.45 14.53 -10.89
C VAL A 159 13.32 13.42 -11.94
N PRO A 160 13.41 13.73 -13.24
CA PRO A 160 13.37 12.71 -14.28
C PRO A 160 14.69 11.93 -14.30
N PHE A 161 14.59 10.62 -14.49
CA PHE A 161 15.73 9.72 -14.65
C PHE A 161 15.40 8.61 -15.67
N CYS A 162 16.44 8.04 -16.29
CA CYS A 162 16.24 6.98 -17.27
C CYS A 162 15.78 5.67 -16.59
N LEU A 163 14.74 5.01 -17.11
CA LEU A 163 14.23 3.74 -16.58
C LEU A 163 15.27 2.62 -16.61
N GLN A 164 16.14 2.60 -17.61
CA GLN A 164 17.16 1.57 -17.77
C GLN A 164 16.52 0.17 -17.72
N SER A 165 17.10 -0.78 -16.98
CA SER A 165 16.57 -2.14 -16.87
C SER A 165 15.14 -2.23 -16.30
N CYS A 166 14.60 -1.19 -15.66
CA CYS A 166 13.20 -1.17 -15.18
C CYS A 166 12.18 -1.20 -16.34
N VAL A 167 12.60 -0.91 -17.58
CA VAL A 167 11.74 -1.02 -18.77
C VAL A 167 11.47 -2.48 -19.17
N LYS A 168 12.31 -3.43 -18.75
CA LYS A 168 12.28 -4.82 -19.23
C LYS A 168 10.98 -5.58 -18.90
N PRO A 169 10.42 -5.48 -17.69
CA PRO A 169 9.10 -6.07 -17.40
C PRO A 169 7.99 -5.44 -18.23
N LEU A 170 8.04 -4.11 -18.46
CA LEU A 170 7.01 -3.40 -19.21
C LEU A 170 6.98 -3.82 -20.68
N LYS A 171 8.14 -3.91 -21.35
CA LYS A 171 8.20 -4.40 -22.74
C LYS A 171 7.75 -5.87 -22.86
N TYR A 172 8.06 -6.70 -21.87
CA TYR A 172 7.60 -8.09 -21.83
C TYR A 172 6.08 -8.17 -21.69
N ALA A 173 5.50 -7.36 -20.79
CA ALA A 173 4.06 -7.28 -20.62
C ALA A 173 3.35 -6.83 -21.91
N ILE A 174 3.90 -5.84 -22.62
CA ILE A 174 3.33 -5.37 -23.90
C ILE A 174 3.43 -6.48 -24.96
N ALA A 175 4.57 -7.17 -25.08
CA ALA A 175 4.72 -8.27 -26.03
C ALA A 175 3.73 -9.42 -25.76
N VAL A 176 3.53 -9.80 -24.50
CA VAL A 176 2.53 -10.83 -24.13
C VAL A 176 1.10 -10.33 -24.32
N HIS A 177 0.85 -9.03 -24.11
CA HIS A 177 -0.47 -8.44 -24.36
C HIS A 177 -0.87 -8.55 -25.84
N ASP A 178 0.06 -8.27 -26.75
CA ASP A 178 -0.20 -8.25 -28.19
C ASP A 178 -0.14 -9.65 -28.83
N HIS A 179 0.78 -10.51 -28.37
CA HIS A 179 1.07 -11.79 -29.04
C HIS A 179 0.72 -13.04 -28.23
N GLY A 180 0.41 -12.90 -26.94
CA GLY A 180 0.13 -14.01 -26.04
C GLY A 180 1.38 -14.71 -25.50
N THR A 181 1.21 -15.41 -24.39
CA THR A 181 2.31 -16.04 -23.63
C THR A 181 3.00 -17.16 -24.40
N GLU A 182 2.23 -18.00 -25.11
CA GLU A 182 2.79 -19.14 -25.86
C GLU A 182 3.76 -18.69 -26.94
N TYR A 183 3.42 -17.64 -27.69
CA TYR A 183 4.25 -17.13 -28.76
C TYR A 183 5.54 -16.51 -28.21
N VAL A 184 5.44 -15.60 -27.23
CA VAL A 184 6.61 -14.90 -26.66
C VAL A 184 7.63 -15.89 -26.09
N HIS A 185 7.15 -16.95 -25.44
CA HIS A 185 8.02 -17.95 -24.82
C HIS A 185 8.60 -19.02 -25.75
N ARG A 186 8.35 -18.93 -27.06
CA ARG A 186 9.16 -19.66 -28.05
C ARG A 186 10.59 -19.10 -28.10
N PHE A 187 10.75 -17.80 -27.82
CA PHE A 187 12.04 -17.11 -27.93
C PHE A 187 12.76 -16.90 -26.60
N ILE A 188 12.00 -16.79 -25.50
CA ILE A 188 12.56 -16.50 -24.18
C ILE A 188 12.13 -17.52 -23.13
N GLY A 189 13.07 -17.91 -22.27
CA GLY A 189 12.80 -18.81 -21.16
C GLY A 189 11.92 -18.18 -20.06
N LYS A 190 11.45 -19.03 -19.15
CA LYS A 190 10.62 -18.66 -17.99
C LYS A 190 11.35 -18.72 -16.65
N GLU A 191 12.59 -19.21 -16.67
CA GLU A 191 13.32 -19.58 -15.46
C GLU A 191 14.54 -18.68 -15.23
N PRO A 192 14.94 -18.46 -13.98
CA PRO A 192 16.19 -17.78 -13.67
C PRO A 192 17.39 -18.65 -14.10
N SER A 193 18.45 -18.01 -14.59
CA SER A 193 19.72 -18.70 -14.91
C SER A 193 20.41 -19.29 -13.67
N GLY A 194 20.21 -18.69 -12.50
CA GLY A 194 20.92 -19.04 -11.26
C GLY A 194 22.37 -18.54 -11.22
N LEU A 195 22.92 -18.40 -10.00
CA LEU A 195 24.20 -17.72 -9.73
C LEU A 195 25.41 -18.29 -10.51
N ARG A 196 25.41 -19.60 -10.79
CA ARG A 196 26.54 -20.27 -11.48
C ARG A 196 26.46 -20.16 -13.01
N PHE A 197 25.30 -19.86 -13.59
CA PHE A 197 25.05 -19.93 -15.03
C PHE A 197 24.68 -18.57 -15.66
N ASN A 198 25.05 -17.45 -15.03
CA ASN A 198 24.85 -16.09 -15.58
C ASN A 198 25.55 -15.79 -16.93
N LYS A 199 26.09 -16.81 -17.60
CA LYS A 199 26.94 -16.70 -18.79
C LYS A 199 26.48 -17.44 -20.06
N LEU A 200 25.32 -18.13 -20.16
CA LEU A 200 24.62 -18.47 -21.44
C LEU A 200 23.45 -19.46 -21.27
N PHE A 201 22.39 -19.36 -22.11
CA PHE A 201 21.78 -20.37 -23.01
C PHE A 201 20.45 -19.85 -23.65
N LEU A 202 20.11 -20.33 -24.86
CA LEU A 202 18.93 -19.95 -25.67
C LEU A 202 18.19 -21.19 -26.18
N ASN A 203 16.85 -21.14 -26.21
CA ASN A 203 15.95 -22.16 -26.78
C ASN A 203 15.24 -21.61 -28.04
N GLU A 204 14.70 -22.49 -28.88
CA GLU A 204 14.49 -22.32 -30.34
C GLU A 204 13.12 -21.75 -30.85
N GLU A 205 13.27 -20.87 -31.87
CA GLU A 205 12.51 -20.56 -33.13
C GLU A 205 11.08 -19.92 -33.25
N VAL A 206 10.98 -19.03 -34.28
CA VAL A 206 9.87 -18.42 -35.13
C VAL A 206 8.78 -17.48 -34.54
N GLN A 207 8.26 -16.34 -35.12
CA GLN A 207 8.40 -15.44 -36.32
C GLN A 207 7.64 -14.05 -36.14
N TYR A 208 8.17 -12.87 -36.56
CA TYR A 208 7.61 -11.45 -36.67
C TYR A 208 7.03 -10.69 -35.42
N ASP A 209 6.96 -9.35 -35.23
CA ASP A 209 6.98 -8.11 -36.06
C ASP A 209 7.60 -6.92 -35.27
N CYS A 210 8.05 -5.85 -35.95
CA CYS A 210 8.91 -4.79 -35.37
C CYS A 210 8.16 -3.79 -34.45
N PHE A 211 8.52 -3.73 -33.17
CA PHE A 211 8.03 -2.70 -32.23
C PHE A 211 8.57 -1.31 -32.61
N TYR A 212 7.71 -0.39 -33.06
CA TYR A 212 8.10 1.02 -33.16
C TYR A 212 8.10 1.68 -31.78
N ILE A 213 9.13 2.49 -31.49
CA ILE A 213 9.26 3.24 -30.23
C ILE A 213 7.99 4.04 -29.88
N PHE A 214 7.30 4.58 -30.88
CA PHE A 214 6.04 5.31 -30.71
C PHE A 214 4.93 4.46 -30.09
N THR A 215 4.79 3.20 -30.50
CA THR A 215 3.82 2.28 -29.93
C THR A 215 4.13 2.02 -28.46
N VAL A 216 5.39 1.79 -28.13
CA VAL A 216 5.81 1.59 -26.73
C VAL A 216 5.55 2.83 -25.89
N MET A 217 5.89 4.01 -26.39
CA MET A 217 5.62 5.28 -25.68
C MET A 217 4.13 5.49 -25.42
N ASN A 218 3.25 5.10 -26.35
CA ASN A 218 1.80 5.15 -26.13
C ASN A 218 1.36 4.23 -24.99
N PHE A 219 1.85 2.99 -24.95
CA PHE A 219 1.62 2.08 -23.82
C PHE A 219 2.17 2.64 -22.51
N MET A 220 3.38 3.19 -22.50
CA MET A 220 3.97 3.80 -21.30
C MET A 220 3.13 4.95 -20.77
N ASN A 221 2.63 5.83 -21.64
CA ASN A 221 1.73 6.93 -21.25
C ASN A 221 0.46 6.39 -20.60
N LYS A 222 -0.18 5.37 -21.20
CA LYS A 222 -1.37 4.73 -20.64
C LYS A 222 -1.09 4.07 -19.29
N LEU A 223 0.02 3.34 -19.16
CA LEU A 223 0.44 2.71 -17.91
C LEU A 223 0.66 3.73 -16.80
N ALA A 224 1.19 4.91 -17.13
CA ALA A 224 1.43 6.01 -16.21
C ALA A 224 0.22 6.94 -16.02
N GLY A 225 -0.92 6.67 -16.65
CA GLY A 225 -2.10 7.55 -16.60
C GLY A 225 -1.84 8.96 -17.16
N ASN A 226 -1.06 9.05 -18.23
CA ASN A 226 -0.63 10.26 -18.92
C ASN A 226 0.24 11.21 -18.07
N GLU A 227 0.92 10.68 -17.06
CA GLU A 227 2.01 11.39 -16.39
C GLU A 227 3.29 11.46 -17.24
N TYR A 228 4.35 12.04 -16.68
CA TYR A 228 5.60 12.25 -17.39
C TYR A 228 6.21 10.92 -17.90
N VAL A 229 6.29 10.80 -19.23
CA VAL A 229 7.08 9.80 -19.93
C VAL A 229 7.92 10.53 -20.97
N GLY A 230 9.22 10.65 -20.71
CA GLY A 230 10.19 11.36 -21.53
C GLY A 230 11.14 10.42 -22.28
N PHE A 231 12.12 11.02 -22.96
CA PHE A 231 13.14 10.28 -23.68
C PHE A 231 14.47 11.05 -23.68
N SER A 232 15.54 10.38 -23.25
CA SER A 232 16.88 10.94 -23.22
C SER A 232 17.70 10.52 -24.42
N ASN A 233 17.73 11.35 -25.48
CA ASN A 233 18.60 11.08 -26.62
C ASN A 233 20.09 11.08 -26.22
N ALA A 234 20.48 11.86 -25.21
CA ALA A 234 21.85 11.89 -24.72
C ALA A 234 22.28 10.55 -24.11
N THR A 235 21.45 9.96 -23.25
CA THR A 235 21.72 8.63 -22.68
C THR A 235 21.69 7.56 -23.78
N PHE A 236 20.74 7.63 -24.71
CA PHE A 236 20.67 6.71 -25.85
C PHE A 236 21.97 6.65 -26.65
N GLN A 237 22.52 7.81 -27.02
CA GLN A 237 23.78 7.85 -27.78
C GLN A 237 24.95 7.28 -26.98
N SER A 238 25.03 7.59 -25.69
CA SER A 238 26.12 7.09 -24.83
C SER A 238 26.00 5.60 -24.53
N GLU A 239 24.80 5.08 -24.28
CA GLU A 239 24.53 3.64 -24.13
C GLU A 239 24.85 2.87 -25.42
N ARG A 240 24.52 3.44 -26.59
CA ARG A 240 24.84 2.83 -27.88
C ARG A 240 26.34 2.77 -28.12
N LEU A 241 27.08 3.85 -27.82
CA LEU A 241 28.53 3.91 -28.02
C LEU A 241 29.32 3.02 -27.05
N SER A 242 28.83 2.82 -25.84
CA SER A 242 29.46 1.95 -24.81
C SER A 242 28.87 0.54 -24.76
N GLY A 243 27.98 0.21 -25.68
CA GLY A 243 27.14 -0.99 -25.68
C GLY A 243 27.80 -2.27 -26.19
N ASP A 244 29.12 -2.40 -26.16
CA ASP A 244 29.88 -3.50 -26.79
C ASP A 244 29.36 -4.89 -26.42
N ARG A 245 29.03 -5.10 -25.13
CA ARG A 245 28.45 -6.35 -24.65
C ARG A 245 27.11 -6.67 -25.32
N ASN A 246 26.26 -5.66 -25.52
CA ASN A 246 24.97 -5.84 -26.16
C ASN A 246 25.13 -6.14 -27.66
N PHE A 247 26.12 -5.55 -28.34
CA PHE A 247 26.47 -5.93 -29.72
C PHE A 247 26.93 -7.38 -29.81
N ALA A 248 27.82 -7.83 -28.92
CA ALA A 248 28.27 -9.22 -28.89
C ALA A 248 27.12 -10.22 -28.67
N ILE A 249 26.21 -9.90 -27.73
CA ILE A 249 24.98 -10.68 -27.51
C ILE A 249 24.12 -10.67 -28.78
N GLY A 250 23.89 -9.50 -29.40
CA GLY A 250 23.09 -9.37 -30.61
C GLY A 250 23.62 -10.23 -31.77
N TYR A 251 24.92 -10.20 -32.04
CA TYR A 251 25.53 -11.06 -33.06
C TYR A 251 25.41 -12.54 -32.72
N TYR A 252 25.61 -12.92 -31.45
CA TYR A 252 25.46 -14.31 -31.02
C TYR A 252 24.01 -14.82 -31.19
N LEU A 253 23.02 -14.01 -30.80
CA LEU A 253 21.59 -14.30 -30.99
C LEU A 253 21.22 -14.42 -32.46
N LYS A 254 21.81 -13.57 -33.32
CA LYS A 254 21.60 -13.61 -34.78
C LYS A 254 22.11 -14.92 -35.38
N GLU A 255 23.33 -15.32 -35.03
CA GLU A 255 23.93 -16.58 -35.48
C GLU A 255 23.11 -17.81 -35.05
N LYS A 256 22.58 -17.77 -33.81
CA LYS A 256 21.76 -18.86 -33.24
C LYS A 256 20.28 -18.81 -33.61
N LYS A 257 19.88 -17.96 -34.57
CA LYS A 257 18.49 -17.81 -35.03
C LYS A 257 17.50 -17.56 -33.88
N CYS A 258 17.92 -16.83 -32.86
CA CYS A 258 17.07 -16.51 -31.71
C CYS A 258 16.14 -15.34 -31.99
N PHE A 259 16.36 -14.62 -33.09
CA PHE A 259 15.43 -13.61 -33.56
C PHE A 259 14.39 -14.22 -34.50
N PRO A 260 13.19 -13.62 -34.57
CA PRO A 260 12.21 -13.99 -35.59
C PRO A 260 12.78 -13.80 -37.02
N GLU A 261 12.28 -14.59 -37.98
CA GLU A 261 12.72 -14.47 -39.38
C GLU A 261 12.52 -13.05 -39.94
N GLY A 262 13.45 -12.58 -40.77
CA GLY A 262 13.40 -11.23 -41.37
C GLY A 262 13.84 -10.10 -40.45
N THR A 263 14.28 -10.39 -39.21
CA THR A 263 14.69 -9.36 -38.24
C THR A 263 16.05 -8.76 -38.56
N ASP A 264 16.13 -7.43 -38.63
CA ASP A 264 17.41 -6.72 -38.61
C ASP A 264 17.90 -6.51 -37.17
N MET A 265 18.93 -7.24 -36.79
CA MET A 265 19.54 -7.20 -35.46
C MET A 265 20.00 -5.78 -35.07
N ILE A 266 20.55 -4.99 -36.01
CA ILE A 266 21.08 -3.65 -35.68
C ILE A 266 19.94 -2.71 -35.31
N SER A 267 18.87 -2.68 -36.10
CA SER A 267 17.67 -1.89 -35.81
C SER A 267 17.01 -2.28 -34.48
N ILE A 268 16.95 -3.57 -34.16
CA ILE A 268 16.41 -4.04 -32.86
C ILE A 268 17.31 -3.63 -31.69
N LEU A 269 18.62 -3.63 -31.88
CA LEU A 269 19.56 -3.20 -30.86
C LEU A 269 19.44 -1.69 -30.59
N ASP A 270 19.28 -0.88 -31.65
CA ASP A 270 19.02 0.54 -31.53
C ASP A 270 17.70 0.82 -30.81
N LEU A 271 16.62 0.08 -31.13
CA LEU A 271 15.36 0.13 -30.39
C LEU A 271 15.57 -0.25 -28.91
N TYR A 272 16.34 -1.29 -28.62
CA TYR A 272 16.64 -1.69 -27.24
C TYR A 272 17.30 -0.55 -26.45
N PHE A 273 18.30 0.13 -27.02
CA PHE A 273 18.93 1.28 -26.38
C PHE A 273 17.98 2.45 -26.21
N GLN A 274 17.10 2.70 -27.18
CA GLN A 274 16.06 3.73 -27.07
C GLN A 274 15.13 3.46 -25.89
N LEU A 275 14.64 2.22 -25.75
CA LEU A 275 13.73 1.84 -24.66
C LEU A 275 14.40 1.96 -23.28
N CYS A 276 15.68 1.61 -23.15
CA CYS A 276 16.43 1.81 -21.90
C CYS A 276 16.64 3.29 -21.54
N SER A 277 16.55 4.18 -22.53
CA SER A 277 16.75 5.63 -22.38
C SER A 277 15.46 6.42 -22.20
N ILE A 278 14.32 5.75 -22.03
CA ILE A 278 13.04 6.38 -21.64
C ILE A 278 13.20 6.99 -20.25
N GLU A 279 12.74 8.22 -20.08
CA GLU A 279 12.78 8.95 -18.80
C GLU A 279 11.44 8.90 -18.10
N VAL A 280 11.47 8.73 -16.78
CA VAL A 280 10.31 8.79 -15.90
C VAL A 280 10.67 9.54 -14.63
N THR A 281 9.66 9.92 -13.86
CA THR A 281 9.79 10.38 -12.47
C THR A 281 9.39 9.25 -11.52
N CYS A 282 9.66 9.36 -10.22
CA CYS A 282 9.15 8.38 -9.26
C CYS A 282 7.62 8.33 -9.28
N GLU A 283 6.98 9.50 -9.40
CA GLU A 283 5.53 9.63 -9.45
C GLU A 283 4.90 8.83 -10.60
N SER A 284 5.34 9.09 -11.83
CA SER A 284 4.82 8.40 -13.03
C SER A 284 5.08 6.90 -12.99
N ALA A 285 6.28 6.49 -12.56
CA ALA A 285 6.63 5.07 -12.48
C ALA A 285 5.89 4.34 -11.35
N SER A 286 5.51 5.02 -10.26
CA SER A 286 4.66 4.44 -9.22
C SER A 286 3.27 4.11 -9.76
N VAL A 287 2.72 4.94 -10.67
CA VAL A 287 1.46 4.66 -11.38
C VAL A 287 1.62 3.46 -12.32
N MET A 288 2.74 3.36 -13.06
CA MET A 288 3.02 2.18 -13.90
C MET A 288 3.06 0.89 -13.07
N ALA A 289 3.75 0.91 -11.93
CA ALA A 289 3.78 -0.23 -11.01
C ALA A 289 2.39 -0.56 -10.45
N ALA A 290 1.58 0.45 -10.15
CA ALA A 290 0.23 0.27 -9.64
C ALA A 290 -0.73 -0.27 -10.70
N THR A 291 -0.51 0.06 -11.98
CA THR A 291 -1.22 -0.56 -13.10
C THR A 291 -0.95 -2.07 -13.19
N LEU A 292 0.28 -2.51 -12.91
CA LEU A 292 0.59 -3.94 -12.75
C LEU A 292 -0.05 -4.53 -11.49
N ALA A 293 -0.04 -3.80 -10.36
CA ALA A 293 -0.70 -4.24 -9.14
C ALA A 293 -2.22 -4.43 -9.32
N ASN A 294 -2.83 -3.66 -10.22
CA ASN A 294 -4.26 -3.63 -10.50
C ASN A 294 -4.67 -4.50 -11.72
N GLY A 295 -3.91 -5.54 -12.02
CA GLY A 295 -4.26 -6.50 -13.07
C GLY A 295 -4.30 -5.91 -14.49
N GLY A 296 -3.61 -4.80 -14.73
CA GLY A 296 -3.51 -4.16 -16.04
C GLY A 296 -4.46 -2.99 -16.26
N PHE A 297 -5.25 -2.61 -15.25
CA PHE A 297 -6.09 -1.41 -15.27
C PHE A 297 -5.35 -0.24 -14.62
N CYS A 298 -5.23 0.89 -15.33
CA CYS A 298 -4.56 2.06 -14.76
C CYS A 298 -5.37 2.62 -13.59
N PRO A 299 -4.80 2.77 -12.37
CA PRO A 299 -5.56 3.10 -11.16
C PRO A 299 -6.14 4.51 -11.19
N ILE A 300 -5.52 5.45 -11.90
CA ILE A 300 -5.95 6.86 -11.96
C ILE A 300 -6.79 7.21 -13.18
N THR A 301 -6.97 6.29 -14.14
CA THR A 301 -7.82 6.52 -15.33
C THR A 301 -8.94 5.50 -15.46
N GLY A 302 -8.77 4.28 -14.93
CA GLY A 302 -9.68 3.16 -15.12
C GLY A 302 -9.54 2.47 -16.49
N GLU A 303 -8.61 2.90 -17.35
CA GLU A 303 -8.38 2.27 -18.65
C GLU A 303 -7.73 0.89 -18.48
N ARG A 304 -8.21 -0.10 -19.23
CA ARG A 304 -7.54 -1.40 -19.38
C ARG A 304 -6.36 -1.24 -20.33
N VAL A 305 -5.14 -1.27 -19.80
CA VAL A 305 -3.90 -1.06 -20.57
C VAL A 305 -3.25 -2.38 -20.96
N LEU A 306 -3.32 -3.39 -20.10
CA LEU A 306 -2.72 -4.71 -20.34
C LEU A 306 -3.73 -5.83 -20.09
N ASN A 307 -3.46 -7.02 -20.67
CA ASN A 307 -4.22 -8.23 -20.36
C ASN A 307 -3.76 -8.80 -19.00
N PRO A 308 -4.68 -9.34 -18.18
CA PRO A 308 -4.32 -9.91 -16.87
C PRO A 308 -3.29 -11.04 -16.96
N GLU A 309 -3.29 -11.81 -18.05
CA GLU A 309 -2.27 -12.84 -18.34
C GLU A 309 -0.86 -12.23 -18.42
N ALA A 310 -0.69 -11.20 -19.24
CA ALA A 310 0.59 -10.49 -19.38
C ALA A 310 1.08 -9.94 -18.04
N VAL A 311 0.17 -9.39 -17.23
CA VAL A 311 0.50 -8.86 -15.91
C VAL A 311 0.96 -9.97 -14.96
N ARG A 312 0.21 -11.08 -14.87
CA ARG A 312 0.57 -12.23 -14.03
C ARG A 312 1.95 -12.78 -14.38
N ASP A 313 2.21 -12.98 -15.67
CA ASP A 313 3.45 -13.57 -16.13
C ASP A 313 4.62 -12.61 -15.87
N THR A 314 4.40 -11.30 -16.05
CA THR A 314 5.38 -10.25 -15.75
C THR A 314 5.74 -10.23 -14.26
N LEU A 315 4.74 -10.25 -13.38
CA LEU A 315 4.96 -10.24 -11.93
C LEU A 315 5.67 -11.51 -11.45
N SER A 316 5.38 -12.66 -12.06
CA SER A 316 6.06 -13.91 -11.77
C SER A 316 7.54 -13.83 -12.12
N LEU A 317 7.88 -13.32 -13.30
CA LEU A 317 9.28 -13.13 -13.71
C LEU A 317 9.99 -12.03 -12.91
N MET A 318 9.30 -10.96 -12.52
CA MET A 318 9.85 -9.94 -11.63
C MET A 318 10.19 -10.53 -10.24
N HIS A 319 9.41 -11.47 -9.75
CA HIS A 319 9.68 -12.14 -8.48
C HIS A 319 10.96 -12.97 -8.54
N SER A 320 11.16 -13.79 -9.58
CA SER A 320 12.31 -14.70 -9.65
C SER A 320 13.57 -14.12 -10.31
N CYS A 321 13.42 -13.12 -11.21
CA CYS A 321 14.49 -12.64 -12.09
C CYS A 321 14.69 -11.10 -12.05
N GLY A 322 14.07 -10.42 -11.09
CA GLY A 322 13.92 -8.97 -11.08
C GLY A 322 15.14 -8.14 -10.66
N MET A 323 15.95 -8.64 -9.74
CA MET A 323 16.95 -7.86 -8.98
C MET A 323 18.40 -8.32 -9.25
N TYR A 324 18.70 -8.66 -10.52
CA TYR A 324 19.99 -9.22 -10.93
C TYR A 324 20.33 -10.47 -10.11
N ASP A 325 21.57 -10.63 -9.68
CA ASP A 325 22.02 -11.78 -8.88
C ASP A 325 21.40 -11.81 -7.48
N PHE A 326 20.84 -10.67 -7.03
CA PHE A 326 20.10 -10.56 -5.78
C PHE A 326 18.66 -11.08 -5.86
N SER A 327 18.16 -11.47 -7.05
CA SER A 327 16.75 -11.87 -7.24
C SER A 327 16.30 -12.99 -6.29
N GLY A 328 17.13 -14.02 -6.11
CA GLY A 328 16.79 -15.14 -5.21
C GLY A 328 16.72 -14.73 -3.74
N GLN A 329 17.66 -13.90 -3.27
CA GLN A 329 17.67 -13.39 -1.89
C GLN A 329 16.53 -12.39 -1.67
N PHE A 330 16.26 -11.52 -2.64
CA PHE A 330 15.16 -10.58 -2.60
C PHE A 330 13.81 -11.28 -2.55
N ALA A 331 13.60 -12.31 -3.39
CA ALA A 331 12.39 -13.12 -3.38
C ALA A 331 12.18 -13.87 -2.05
N PHE A 332 13.27 -14.25 -1.37
CA PHE A 332 13.19 -14.96 -0.09
C PHE A 332 12.98 -14.03 1.11
N HIS A 333 13.65 -12.88 1.15
CA HIS A 333 13.60 -11.97 2.29
C HIS A 333 12.51 -10.89 2.18
N VAL A 334 12.32 -10.34 0.98
CA VAL A 334 11.31 -9.30 0.70
C VAL A 334 10.05 -9.91 0.11
N GLY A 335 10.20 -10.89 -0.80
CA GLY A 335 9.08 -11.63 -1.35
C GLY A 335 8.11 -10.79 -2.17
N LEU A 336 8.55 -9.66 -2.74
CA LEU A 336 7.74 -8.81 -3.62
C LEU A 336 8.28 -8.84 -5.06
N PRO A 337 7.43 -8.80 -6.09
CA PRO A 337 7.87 -8.57 -7.47
C PRO A 337 8.54 -7.20 -7.61
N ALA A 338 9.79 -7.17 -8.05
CA ALA A 338 10.53 -5.93 -8.25
C ALA A 338 11.41 -5.98 -9.51
N LYS A 339 11.82 -4.80 -10.01
CA LYS A 339 12.87 -4.69 -11.03
C LYS A 339 13.76 -3.50 -10.75
N SER A 340 15.05 -3.76 -10.66
CA SER A 340 16.09 -2.74 -10.51
C SER A 340 16.63 -2.22 -11.85
N GLY A 341 17.02 -0.95 -11.88
CA GLY A 341 17.68 -0.25 -12.98
C GLY A 341 18.99 0.37 -12.54
N VAL A 342 19.99 0.37 -13.42
CA VAL A 342 21.33 0.95 -13.14
C VAL A 342 21.33 2.47 -12.94
N SER A 343 20.21 3.14 -13.23
CA SER A 343 19.97 4.54 -12.86
C SER A 343 19.66 4.74 -11.37
N GLY A 344 19.57 3.66 -10.59
CA GLY A 344 19.21 3.69 -9.17
C GLY A 344 17.71 3.52 -8.89
N GLY A 345 16.90 3.27 -9.93
CA GLY A 345 15.46 3.04 -9.79
C GLY A 345 15.13 1.59 -9.41
N ILE A 346 14.15 1.40 -8.54
CA ILE A 346 13.53 0.11 -8.24
C ILE A 346 12.01 0.23 -8.43
N LEU A 347 11.50 -0.44 -9.47
CA LEU A 347 10.08 -0.62 -9.70
C LEU A 347 9.58 -1.78 -8.81
N LEU A 348 8.74 -1.50 -7.82
CA LEU A 348 8.25 -2.46 -6.83
C LEU A 348 6.72 -2.58 -6.95
N VAL A 349 6.21 -3.82 -6.92
CA VAL A 349 4.77 -4.08 -7.00
C VAL A 349 4.33 -4.86 -5.77
N VAL A 350 3.26 -4.40 -5.11
CA VAL A 350 2.51 -5.16 -4.10
C VAL A 350 1.17 -5.53 -4.75
N PRO A 351 1.02 -6.76 -5.28
CA PRO A 351 -0.15 -7.15 -6.06
C PRO A 351 -1.45 -6.90 -5.30
N ASN A 352 -2.46 -6.36 -5.99
CA ASN A 352 -3.76 -5.96 -5.46
C ASN A 352 -3.75 -4.87 -4.37
N VAL A 353 -2.61 -4.22 -4.10
CA VAL A 353 -2.50 -3.16 -3.09
C VAL A 353 -1.95 -1.87 -3.68
N MET A 354 -0.71 -1.88 -4.16
CA MET A 354 -0.04 -0.66 -4.63
C MET A 354 1.18 -0.94 -5.51
N GLY A 355 1.58 0.07 -6.27
CA GLY A 355 2.88 0.18 -6.90
C GLY A 355 3.74 1.23 -6.21
N ILE A 356 5.05 0.97 -6.16
CA ILE A 356 6.04 1.85 -5.55
C ILE A 356 7.20 2.03 -6.52
N MET A 357 7.72 3.25 -6.62
CA MET A 357 9.02 3.53 -7.23
C MET A 357 9.94 4.16 -6.20
N CYS A 358 11.09 3.51 -5.98
CA CYS A 358 12.19 4.04 -5.19
C CYS A 358 13.32 4.45 -6.13
N TRP A 359 13.97 5.59 -5.90
CA TRP A 359 15.07 6.05 -6.73
C TRP A 359 16.21 6.64 -5.90
N SER A 360 17.35 5.96 -5.91
CA SER A 360 18.62 6.49 -5.40
C SER A 360 19.76 6.04 -6.32
N PRO A 361 20.48 6.98 -6.98
CA PRO A 361 21.56 6.66 -7.93
C PRO A 361 22.67 5.73 -7.41
N PRO A 362 23.11 5.80 -6.12
CA PRO A 362 24.13 4.89 -5.60
C PRO A 362 23.69 3.42 -5.60
N LEU A 363 24.46 2.60 -6.30
CA LEU A 363 24.25 1.15 -6.43
C LEU A 363 25.18 0.36 -5.49
N ASP A 364 24.71 -0.80 -5.09
CA ASP A 364 25.53 -1.83 -4.46
C ASP A 364 26.42 -2.58 -5.48
N LYS A 365 27.20 -3.55 -5.00
CA LYS A 365 28.08 -4.36 -5.84
C LYS A 365 27.34 -5.26 -6.86
N LEU A 366 26.04 -5.47 -6.67
CA LEU A 366 25.19 -6.29 -7.53
C LEU A 366 24.39 -5.44 -8.54
N GLY A 367 24.55 -4.11 -8.51
CA GLY A 367 23.90 -3.17 -9.42
C GLY A 367 22.52 -2.69 -8.96
N ASN A 368 22.15 -2.90 -7.70
CA ASN A 368 20.86 -2.48 -7.14
C ASN A 368 21.00 -1.23 -6.26
N SER A 369 19.95 -0.40 -6.20
CA SER A 369 19.97 0.80 -5.35
C SER A 369 20.07 0.45 -3.87
N VAL A 370 21.06 1.04 -3.17
CA VAL A 370 21.33 0.76 -1.75
C VAL A 370 20.13 1.17 -0.88
N ARG A 371 19.69 2.43 -0.99
CA ARG A 371 18.55 2.95 -0.23
C ARG A 371 17.25 2.28 -0.64
N GLY A 372 17.10 1.97 -1.92
CA GLY A 372 15.92 1.29 -2.45
C GLY A 372 15.74 -0.12 -1.85
N ILE A 373 16.81 -0.92 -1.75
CA ILE A 373 16.73 -2.25 -1.11
C ILE A 373 16.40 -2.12 0.37
N GLN A 374 17.02 -1.18 1.08
CA GLN A 374 16.75 -0.97 2.51
C GLN A 374 15.27 -0.62 2.74
N PHE A 375 14.74 0.33 1.96
CA PHE A 375 13.33 0.70 2.00
C PHE A 375 12.41 -0.52 1.79
N CYS A 376 12.70 -1.35 0.78
CA CYS A 376 11.91 -2.55 0.50
C CYS A 376 11.94 -3.56 1.68
N THR A 377 13.09 -3.67 2.35
CA THR A 377 13.28 -4.59 3.48
C THR A 377 12.53 -4.10 4.72
N ASP A 378 12.69 -2.82 5.07
CA ASP A 378 12.01 -2.20 6.21
C ASP A 378 10.49 -2.22 6.02
N LEU A 379 10.02 -2.05 4.78
CA LEU A 379 8.59 -2.12 4.44
C LEU A 379 7.97 -3.47 4.81
N VAL A 380 8.61 -4.59 4.48
CA VAL A 380 8.08 -5.94 4.76
C VAL A 380 8.33 -6.41 6.19
N GLN A 381 9.29 -5.79 6.89
CA GLN A 381 9.48 -6.00 8.32
C GLN A 381 8.35 -5.34 9.12
N LEU A 382 7.92 -4.15 8.70
CA LEU A 382 6.81 -3.44 9.33
C LEU A 382 5.45 -4.00 8.90
N CYS A 383 5.23 -4.25 7.61
CA CYS A 383 3.93 -4.61 7.03
C CYS A 383 3.87 -6.06 6.56
N ASN A 384 2.70 -6.69 6.63
CA ASN A 384 2.45 -8.05 6.14
C ASN A 384 2.30 -8.14 4.61
N PHE A 385 3.22 -7.50 3.87
CA PHE A 385 3.19 -7.44 2.40
C PHE A 385 4.02 -8.53 1.71
N HIS A 386 4.84 -9.28 2.45
CA HIS A 386 5.58 -10.40 1.85
C HIS A 386 4.58 -11.35 1.16
N ASN A 387 4.86 -11.80 -0.07
CA ASN A 387 3.88 -12.57 -0.86
C ASN A 387 3.44 -13.89 -0.18
N TYR A 388 4.26 -14.41 0.74
CA TYR A 388 3.99 -15.61 1.53
C TYR A 388 3.65 -15.31 3.02
N ASP A 389 3.41 -14.05 3.40
CA ASP A 389 2.91 -13.72 4.75
C ASP A 389 1.44 -14.12 4.94
N ASN A 390 1.06 -14.37 6.19
CA ASN A 390 -0.31 -14.73 6.54
C ASN A 390 -1.19 -13.49 6.76
N LEU A 391 -2.40 -13.49 6.18
CA LEU A 391 -3.36 -12.38 6.31
C LEU A 391 -4.20 -12.40 7.59
N ARG A 392 -4.19 -13.50 8.35
CA ARG A 392 -5.01 -13.73 9.54
C ARG A 392 -4.20 -13.75 10.83
N HIS A 393 -3.04 -14.41 10.79
CA HIS A 393 -2.16 -14.65 11.93
C HIS A 393 -0.76 -14.15 11.59
N PHE A 394 -0.52 -12.85 11.74
CA PHE A 394 0.78 -12.23 11.52
C PHE A 394 1.33 -11.67 12.83
N ALA A 395 2.61 -11.93 13.10
CA ALA A 395 3.26 -11.56 14.34
C ALA A 395 3.68 -10.08 14.30
N LYS A 396 3.04 -9.23 15.12
CA LYS A 396 3.36 -7.80 15.36
C LYS A 396 3.44 -6.87 14.14
N LYS A 397 3.34 -7.38 12.91
CA LYS A 397 3.30 -6.58 11.67
C LYS A 397 1.99 -5.81 11.56
N LEU A 398 2.01 -4.74 10.77
CA LEU A 398 0.84 -3.97 10.39
C LEU A 398 0.19 -4.56 9.13
N ASP A 399 -1.13 -4.54 9.06
CA ASP A 399 -1.89 -4.76 7.82
C ASP A 399 -2.66 -3.50 7.45
N PRO A 400 -2.12 -2.64 6.57
CA PRO A 400 -2.76 -1.39 6.16
C PRO A 400 -4.10 -1.58 5.44
N ARG A 401 -4.45 -2.82 5.04
CA ARG A 401 -5.76 -3.13 4.41
C ARG A 401 -6.92 -3.11 5.39
N ARG A 402 -6.62 -3.10 6.68
CA ARG A 402 -7.62 -3.07 7.75
C ARG A 402 -7.53 -1.75 8.52
N GLU A 403 -8.66 -1.26 9.02
CA GLU A 403 -8.66 -0.10 9.91
C GLU A 403 -7.97 -0.46 11.23
N GLY A 404 -6.86 0.22 11.56
CA GLY A 404 -6.00 -0.13 12.70
C GLY A 404 -6.73 -0.13 14.05
N GLY A 405 -7.59 0.86 14.30
CA GLY A 405 -8.41 0.93 15.52
C GLY A 405 -9.52 -0.13 15.56
N ASP A 406 -10.15 -0.40 14.42
CA ASP A 406 -11.26 -1.35 14.31
C ASP A 406 -10.77 -2.79 14.50
N GLN A 407 -9.56 -3.15 14.05
CA GLN A 407 -9.03 -4.50 14.26
C GLN A 407 -8.76 -4.80 15.75
N ARG A 408 -8.20 -3.84 16.50
CA ARG A 408 -7.99 -4.00 17.94
C ARG A 408 -9.34 -4.13 18.64
N VAL A 409 -10.29 -3.22 18.36
CA VAL A 409 -11.62 -3.24 18.95
C VAL A 409 -12.40 -4.51 18.60
N LYS A 410 -12.39 -4.97 17.34
CA LYS A 410 -13.04 -6.21 16.93
C LYS A 410 -12.45 -7.44 17.60
N SER A 411 -11.13 -7.52 17.70
CA SER A 411 -10.49 -8.62 18.42
C SER A 411 -10.91 -8.63 19.89
N VAL A 412 -10.91 -7.46 20.56
CA VAL A 412 -11.39 -7.32 21.94
C VAL A 412 -12.85 -7.73 22.08
N ILE A 413 -13.74 -7.24 21.21
CA ILE A 413 -15.17 -7.59 21.23
C ILE A 413 -15.35 -9.10 21.05
N ASN A 414 -14.64 -9.73 20.12
CA ASN A 414 -14.73 -11.17 19.90
C ASN A 414 -14.23 -11.97 21.11
N LEU A 415 -13.18 -11.48 21.79
CA LEU A 415 -12.70 -12.07 23.04
C LEU A 415 -13.75 -11.98 24.15
N LEU A 416 -14.35 -10.81 24.34
CA LEU A 416 -15.38 -10.61 25.38
C LEU A 416 -16.68 -11.35 25.07
N PHE A 417 -17.05 -11.47 23.80
CA PHE A 417 -18.22 -12.24 23.39
C PHE A 417 -18.04 -13.74 23.65
N ALA A 418 -16.82 -14.27 23.48
CA ALA A 418 -16.50 -15.64 23.88
C ALA A 418 -16.62 -15.84 25.40
N ALA A 419 -16.22 -14.84 26.19
CA ALA A 419 -16.42 -14.87 27.64
C ALA A 419 -17.91 -14.79 28.05
N TYR A 420 -18.70 -13.95 27.36
CA TYR A 420 -20.15 -13.83 27.58
C TYR A 420 -20.92 -15.13 27.28
N THR A 421 -20.58 -15.81 26.19
CA THR A 421 -21.25 -17.05 25.78
C THR A 421 -20.76 -18.30 26.52
N GLY A 422 -19.66 -18.20 27.29
CA GLY A 422 -19.04 -19.35 27.95
C GLY A 422 -18.18 -20.22 27.03
N ASP A 423 -17.80 -19.77 25.82
CA ASP A 423 -17.01 -20.57 24.86
C ASP A 423 -15.52 -20.60 25.23
N VAL A 424 -15.16 -21.51 26.13
CA VAL A 424 -13.78 -21.80 26.52
C VAL A 424 -12.92 -22.24 25.33
N SER A 425 -13.51 -22.88 24.31
CA SER A 425 -12.76 -23.32 23.13
C SER A 425 -12.30 -22.13 22.29
N ALA A 426 -13.12 -21.10 22.13
CA ALA A 426 -12.70 -19.84 21.52
C ALA A 426 -11.61 -19.14 22.32
N LEU A 427 -11.75 -19.06 23.65
CA LEU A 427 -10.73 -18.47 24.51
C LEU A 427 -9.40 -19.20 24.46
N ARG A 428 -9.41 -20.55 24.41
CA ARG A 428 -8.20 -21.36 24.19
C ARG A 428 -7.54 -21.06 22.85
N ARG A 429 -8.32 -20.88 21.77
CA ARG A 429 -7.78 -20.48 20.45
C ARG A 429 -7.16 -19.08 20.49
N PHE A 430 -7.79 -18.12 21.18
CA PHE A 430 -7.23 -16.78 21.34
C PHE A 430 -5.94 -16.80 22.17
N ALA A 431 -5.90 -17.57 23.26
CA ALA A 431 -4.70 -17.72 24.10
C ALA A 431 -3.54 -18.31 23.30
N LEU A 432 -3.83 -19.36 22.52
CA LEU A 432 -2.84 -20.01 21.67
C LEU A 432 -2.30 -19.07 20.57
N SER A 433 -3.12 -18.12 20.11
CA SER A 433 -2.71 -17.09 19.14
C SER A 433 -1.87 -15.95 19.75
N SER A 434 -1.48 -16.05 21.02
CA SER A 434 -0.74 -15.01 21.76
C SER A 434 -1.50 -13.67 21.82
N MET A 435 -2.83 -13.74 21.86
CA MET A 435 -3.66 -12.56 22.12
C MET A 435 -3.53 -12.17 23.59
N ASP A 436 -3.36 -10.87 23.84
CA ASP A 436 -3.38 -10.33 25.19
C ASP A 436 -4.79 -10.43 25.79
N MET A 437 -4.91 -11.20 26.86
CA MET A 437 -6.18 -11.49 27.56
C MET A 437 -6.61 -10.39 28.52
N GLU A 438 -5.74 -9.39 28.77
CA GLU A 438 -6.03 -8.25 29.65
C GLU A 438 -6.58 -7.04 28.89
N GLN A 439 -6.84 -7.19 27.59
CA GLN A 439 -7.42 -6.12 26.79
C GLN A 439 -8.82 -5.74 27.29
N ARG A 440 -9.12 -4.45 27.17
CA ARG A 440 -10.33 -3.82 27.73
C ARG A 440 -11.24 -3.25 26.64
N ASP A 441 -12.55 -3.31 26.86
CA ASP A 441 -13.54 -2.63 26.02
C ASP A 441 -13.66 -1.13 26.31
N TYR A 442 -14.65 -0.48 25.70
CA TYR A 442 -14.94 0.93 25.91
C TYR A 442 -15.34 1.25 27.37
N ASP A 443 -15.83 0.28 28.13
CA ASP A 443 -16.18 0.41 29.55
C ASP A 443 -15.03 0.01 30.49
N SER A 444 -13.83 -0.16 29.94
CA SER A 444 -12.64 -0.60 30.67
C SER A 444 -12.75 -2.01 31.27
N ARG A 445 -13.71 -2.83 30.80
CA ARG A 445 -13.93 -4.20 31.28
C ARG A 445 -13.06 -5.20 30.52
N THR A 446 -12.54 -6.16 31.24
CA THR A 446 -11.76 -7.31 30.72
C THR A 446 -12.65 -8.53 30.53
N ALA A 447 -12.13 -9.59 29.89
CA ALA A 447 -12.84 -10.87 29.77
C ALA A 447 -13.23 -11.46 31.13
N LEU A 448 -12.47 -11.15 32.19
CA LEU A 448 -12.76 -11.59 33.55
C LEU A 448 -14.00 -10.91 34.15
N HIS A 449 -14.20 -9.61 33.90
CA HIS A 449 -15.41 -8.91 34.34
C HIS A 449 -16.65 -9.54 33.70
N VAL A 450 -16.64 -9.67 32.37
CA VAL A 450 -17.78 -10.23 31.60
C VAL A 450 -18.07 -11.68 32.01
N ALA A 451 -17.05 -12.52 32.19
CA ALA A 451 -17.24 -13.89 32.64
C ALA A 451 -17.77 -13.97 34.08
N ALA A 452 -17.38 -13.03 34.95
CA ALA A 452 -17.81 -12.99 36.33
C ALA A 452 -19.25 -12.49 36.49
N ALA A 453 -19.67 -11.53 35.66
CA ALA A 453 -21.04 -11.05 35.60
C ALA A 453 -22.03 -12.11 35.10
N GLU A 454 -21.63 -12.97 34.15
CA GLU A 454 -22.49 -14.04 33.61
C GLU A 454 -22.46 -15.34 34.43
N GLY A 455 -21.48 -15.49 35.33
CA GLY A 455 -21.36 -16.69 36.18
C GLY A 455 -20.66 -17.88 35.54
N HIS A 456 -19.84 -17.69 34.48
CA HIS A 456 -19.17 -18.80 33.78
C HIS A 456 -17.89 -19.26 34.50
N THR A 457 -18.04 -20.18 35.45
CA THR A 457 -16.92 -20.70 36.28
C THR A 457 -15.76 -21.28 35.48
N GLU A 458 -16.02 -22.03 34.41
CA GLU A 458 -14.99 -22.62 33.54
C GLU A 458 -14.15 -21.55 32.82
N VAL A 459 -14.79 -20.45 32.40
CA VAL A 459 -14.11 -19.32 31.76
C VAL A 459 -13.26 -18.56 32.77
N VAL A 460 -13.80 -18.28 33.96
CA VAL A 460 -13.08 -17.62 35.05
C VAL A 460 -11.85 -18.44 35.45
N ARG A 461 -12.01 -19.75 35.61
CA ARG A 461 -10.91 -20.67 35.91
C ARG A 461 -9.85 -20.65 34.80
N PHE A 462 -10.26 -20.72 33.53
CA PHE A 462 -9.33 -20.63 32.40
C PHE A 462 -8.53 -19.31 32.37
N LEU A 463 -9.18 -18.17 32.64
CA LEU A 463 -8.52 -16.86 32.64
C LEU A 463 -7.54 -16.69 33.81
N LEU A 464 -7.88 -17.17 35.01
CA LEU A 464 -7.05 -17.05 36.21
C LEU A 464 -5.93 -18.09 36.25
N GLU A 465 -6.22 -19.36 35.96
CA GLU A 465 -5.24 -20.46 36.03
C GLU A 465 -4.30 -20.49 34.81
N ALA A 466 -4.89 -20.50 33.60
CA ALA A 466 -4.13 -20.73 32.39
C ALA A 466 -3.56 -19.43 31.81
N CYS A 467 -4.34 -18.35 31.82
CA CYS A 467 -3.92 -17.07 31.25
C CYS A 467 -3.25 -16.12 32.27
N LYS A 468 -3.38 -16.39 33.58
CA LYS A 468 -2.81 -15.58 34.67
C LYS A 468 -3.17 -14.09 34.59
N VAL A 469 -4.42 -13.81 34.25
CA VAL A 469 -4.97 -12.44 34.20
C VAL A 469 -5.04 -11.86 35.61
N ASN A 470 -4.86 -10.54 35.75
CA ASN A 470 -5.05 -9.83 37.01
C ASN A 470 -6.45 -10.12 37.60
N PRO A 471 -6.58 -10.55 38.86
CA PRO A 471 -7.87 -10.83 39.50
C PRO A 471 -8.59 -9.58 40.02
N VAL A 472 -7.89 -8.44 40.15
CA VAL A 472 -8.43 -7.17 40.67
C VAL A 472 -8.38 -5.98 39.69
N PRO A 473 -8.73 -6.16 38.40
CA PRO A 473 -8.86 -5.04 37.50
C PRO A 473 -10.09 -4.21 37.91
N ARG A 474 -10.07 -2.91 37.60
CA ARG A 474 -11.22 -2.02 37.79
C ARG A 474 -11.80 -1.62 36.45
N ASP A 475 -13.12 -1.67 36.34
CA ASP A 475 -13.89 -1.14 35.22
C ASP A 475 -14.02 0.40 35.28
N ARG A 476 -14.84 0.97 34.38
CA ARG A 476 -15.16 2.41 34.37
C ARG A 476 -15.90 2.89 35.62
N TRP A 477 -16.67 2.02 36.27
CA TRP A 477 -17.46 2.33 37.46
C TRP A 477 -16.70 2.10 38.78
N GLY A 478 -15.47 1.60 38.69
CA GLY A 478 -14.62 1.27 39.83
C GLY A 478 -14.91 -0.10 40.45
N ASN A 479 -15.77 -0.90 39.83
CA ASN A 479 -16.09 -2.25 40.28
C ASN A 479 -15.00 -3.22 39.85
N THR A 480 -14.75 -4.22 40.69
CA THR A 480 -13.91 -5.37 40.36
C THR A 480 -14.75 -6.53 39.82
N PRO A 481 -14.15 -7.54 39.18
CA PRO A 481 -14.88 -8.74 38.77
C PRO A 481 -15.60 -9.43 39.93
N MET A 482 -15.06 -9.32 41.15
CA MET A 482 -15.70 -9.85 42.36
C MET A 482 -16.95 -9.05 42.74
N ASP A 483 -16.90 -7.71 42.63
CA ASP A 483 -18.06 -6.86 42.87
C ASP A 483 -19.17 -7.14 41.84
N GLU A 484 -18.81 -7.35 40.57
CA GLU A 484 -19.78 -7.75 39.53
C GLU A 484 -20.42 -9.11 39.84
N ALA A 485 -19.62 -10.11 40.22
CA ALA A 485 -20.15 -11.43 40.60
C ALA A 485 -21.08 -11.37 41.82
N ILE A 486 -20.79 -10.51 42.81
CA ILE A 486 -21.68 -10.27 43.96
C ILE A 486 -22.97 -9.57 43.50
N HIS A 487 -22.86 -8.57 42.64
CA HIS A 487 -24.00 -7.80 42.16
C HIS A 487 -25.03 -8.67 41.41
N PHE A 488 -24.55 -9.61 40.59
CA PHE A 488 -25.40 -10.54 39.84
C PHE A 488 -25.73 -11.84 40.60
N GLY A 489 -25.13 -12.06 41.78
CA GLY A 489 -25.47 -13.17 42.69
C GLY A 489 -24.77 -14.51 42.41
N HIS A 490 -23.63 -14.51 41.73
CA HIS A 490 -22.87 -15.71 41.34
C HIS A 490 -21.87 -16.14 42.42
N HIS A 491 -22.36 -16.86 43.43
CA HIS A 491 -21.59 -17.24 44.63
C HIS A 491 -20.41 -18.20 44.33
N ASP A 492 -20.54 -19.06 43.32
CA ASP A 492 -19.52 -19.98 42.85
C ASP A 492 -18.31 -19.24 42.27
N VAL A 493 -18.56 -18.22 41.43
CA VAL A 493 -17.51 -17.34 40.89
C VAL A 493 -16.86 -16.50 41.99
N VAL A 494 -17.63 -15.97 42.94
CA VAL A 494 -17.08 -15.22 44.08
C VAL A 494 -16.09 -16.06 44.89
N THR A 495 -16.40 -17.35 45.10
CA THR A 495 -15.51 -18.26 45.83
C THR A 495 -14.18 -18.42 45.09
N ILE A 496 -14.23 -18.65 43.77
CA ILE A 496 -13.04 -18.76 42.92
C ILE A 496 -12.23 -17.46 42.95
N LEU A 497 -12.87 -16.30 42.79
CA LEU A 497 -12.18 -15.01 42.80
C LEU A 497 -11.54 -14.70 44.16
N GLN A 498 -12.19 -15.05 45.28
CA GLN A 498 -11.65 -14.87 46.62
C GLN A 498 -10.41 -15.73 46.86
N ASP A 499 -10.43 -16.99 46.41
CA ASP A 499 -9.29 -17.90 46.52
C ASP A 499 -8.07 -17.35 45.77
N TYR A 500 -8.30 -16.85 44.55
CA TYR A 500 -7.23 -16.24 43.75
C TYR A 500 -6.79 -14.88 44.27
N HIS A 501 -7.69 -14.07 44.84
CA HIS A 501 -7.34 -12.81 45.49
C HIS A 501 -6.37 -13.03 46.66
N ASN A 502 -6.64 -14.04 47.49
CA ASN A 502 -5.79 -14.38 48.63
C ASN A 502 -4.43 -14.95 48.21
N ALA A 503 -4.37 -15.62 47.05
CA ALA A 503 -3.13 -16.18 46.49
C ALA A 503 -2.33 -15.15 45.64
N TYR A 504 -2.95 -14.04 45.24
CA TYR A 504 -2.35 -13.04 44.39
C TYR A 504 -1.50 -12.06 45.21
N SER A 505 -0.18 -12.27 45.21
CA SER A 505 0.76 -11.23 45.62
C SER A 505 0.94 -10.24 44.46
N PRO A 506 0.61 -8.94 44.64
CA PRO A 506 0.87 -7.97 43.60
C PRO A 506 2.38 -7.94 43.34
N LYS A 507 2.79 -8.20 42.08
CA LYS A 507 4.10 -7.69 41.65
C LYS A 507 3.99 -6.18 41.74
N GLU A 508 4.87 -5.56 42.52
CA GLU A 508 5.09 -4.11 42.50
C GLU A 508 5.29 -3.67 41.04
N THR A 509 4.21 -3.22 40.40
CA THR A 509 4.33 -2.30 39.29
C THR A 509 4.79 -0.99 39.90
N THR A 510 6.06 -0.69 39.66
CA THR A 510 6.70 0.60 39.81
C THR A 510 5.77 1.75 39.43
N ALA A 511 4.99 2.23 40.40
CA ALA A 511 4.19 3.44 40.30
C ALA A 511 4.87 4.62 41.03
N ASP A 512 5.96 4.37 41.76
CA ASP A 512 6.78 5.39 42.42
C ASP A 512 8.02 5.83 41.61
N SER A 513 8.38 5.15 40.51
CA SER A 513 9.50 5.59 39.66
C SER A 513 9.14 6.79 38.77
N ASP A 514 7.86 7.01 38.49
CA ASP A 514 7.39 8.10 37.60
C ASP A 514 7.10 9.41 38.35
N LYS A 515 7.06 9.40 39.69
CA LYS A 515 7.01 10.62 40.52
C LYS A 515 8.39 11.12 40.91
N GLU A 516 9.35 10.24 41.22
CA GLU A 516 10.72 10.66 41.55
C GLU A 516 11.53 11.16 40.34
N THR A 517 11.20 10.75 39.11
CA THR A 517 11.81 11.33 37.89
C THR A 517 11.16 12.64 37.44
N ALA A 518 9.94 12.94 37.88
CA ALA A 518 9.32 14.25 37.63
C ALA A 518 9.88 15.34 38.56
N GLU A 519 10.16 15.01 39.82
CA GLU A 519 10.73 15.98 40.78
C GLU A 519 12.23 16.22 40.58
N LYS A 520 13.01 15.22 40.13
CA LYS A 520 14.45 15.42 39.83
C LYS A 520 14.73 16.21 38.53
N ASN A 521 13.75 16.38 37.65
CA ASN A 521 13.93 17.12 36.39
C ASN A 521 13.52 18.60 36.48
N LEU A 522 12.91 19.05 37.59
CA LEU A 522 12.66 20.48 37.81
C LEU A 522 13.78 21.20 38.56
N ASP A 523 14.58 20.51 39.38
CA ASP A 523 15.73 21.10 40.09
C ASP A 523 17.01 21.21 39.21
N GLY A 524 16.94 20.80 37.95
CA GLY A 524 18.03 20.96 36.96
C GLY A 524 17.88 22.16 36.01
N MET A 525 16.84 22.99 36.20
CA MET A 525 16.58 24.18 35.37
C MET A 525 16.30 25.44 36.21
N LEU A 526 17.13 25.68 37.23
CA LEU A 526 17.37 27.00 37.82
C LEU A 526 18.86 27.32 37.83
#